data_AF-A0A7W1HWM5-F1
#
_entry.id   AF-A0A7W1HWM5-F1
#
_cell.length_a   1.000
_cell.length_b   1.000
_cell.length_c   1.000
_cell.angle_alpha   90.00
_cell.angle_beta   90.00
_cell.angle_gamma   90.00
#
_symmetry.space_group_name_H-M   'P 1'
#
loop_
_entity.id
_entity.type
_entity.pdbx_description
1 polymer ?
#
loop_
_entity_poly.entity_id
_entity_poly.type
_entity_poly.pdbx_seq_one_letter_code
_entity_poly.pdbx_strand_id
1 'polypeptide(L)'
;MSKTKEIIKSILPVFVLFGAVLVSLVFYNVYVRSTPFFTTSSPAGTYMVNLTGQKERPHIFTVEVRFNVLKNGKPFWSDQYLHSGDAFDLSFEVGYPDCRWLGENILRFYHEKDFNAGKPQVVIVVNKTERLIKYLKVEADPTDKFLLFDVQPKSEARLLVSPPKGDYEVLSVEGKFYEGRIFDDSADFKIDKGINEPFTYYIYITDDSLKIESPQLEKYRGTN
;
A
#
# COMPACT_ATOMS: atom_id res chain seq x y z
N MET A 1 -47.39 36.02 17.19
CA MET A 1 -46.62 34.79 16.88
C MET A 1 -45.19 34.99 17.39
N SER A 2 -44.62 34.06 18.16
CA SER A 2 -43.30 34.26 18.80
C SER A 2 -42.18 34.35 17.76
N LYS A 3 -41.29 35.35 17.86
CA LYS A 3 -40.10 35.54 17.00
C LYS A 3 -39.25 34.27 16.87
N THR A 4 -39.25 33.43 17.91
CA THR A 4 -38.55 32.12 17.91
C THR A 4 -39.08 31.17 16.84
N LYS A 5 -40.38 31.17 16.53
CA LYS A 5 -40.97 30.28 15.51
C LYS A 5 -40.54 30.68 14.09
N GLU A 6 -40.39 31.98 13.83
CA GLU A 6 -39.90 32.50 12.55
C GLU A 6 -38.42 32.13 12.35
N ILE A 7 -37.59 32.27 13.40
CA ILE A 7 -36.17 31.91 13.36
C ILE A 7 -36.00 30.40 13.10
N ILE A 8 -36.73 29.54 13.81
CA ILE A 8 -36.65 28.08 13.63
C ILE A 8 -37.08 27.67 12.21
N LYS A 9 -38.14 28.27 11.66
CA LYS A 9 -38.59 27.99 10.29
C LYS A 9 -37.54 28.35 9.23
N SER A 10 -36.79 29.44 9.43
CA SER A 10 -35.74 29.85 8.50
C SER A 10 -34.47 29.01 8.61
N ILE A 11 -34.17 28.47 9.80
CA ILE A 11 -32.96 27.69 10.07
C ILE A 11 -33.12 26.21 9.70
N LEU A 12 -34.32 25.64 9.88
CA LEU A 12 -34.61 24.24 9.56
C LEU A 12 -34.21 23.81 8.13
N PRO A 13 -34.52 24.53 7.04
CA PRO A 13 -34.14 24.12 5.69
C PRO A 13 -32.62 24.10 5.48
N VAL A 14 -31.87 24.98 6.15
CA VAL A 14 -30.40 25.00 6.08
C VAL A 14 -29.82 23.75 6.72
N PHE A 15 -30.32 23.34 7.88
CA PHE A 15 -29.89 22.08 8.51
C PHE A 15 -30.28 20.85 7.72
N VAL A 16 -31.47 20.85 7.10
CA VAL A 16 -31.90 19.75 6.21
C VAL A 16 -30.99 19.66 4.99
N LEU A 17 -30.67 20.79 4.35
CA LEU A 17 -29.75 20.83 3.21
C LEU A 17 -28.35 20.36 3.61
N PHE A 18 -27.82 20.86 4.73
CA PHE A 18 -26.51 20.47 5.24
C PHE A 18 -26.47 18.98 5.59
N GLY A 19 -27.51 18.45 6.24
CA GLY A 19 -27.65 17.03 6.52
C GLY A 19 -27.70 16.19 5.24
N ALA A 20 -28.45 16.63 4.22
CA ALA A 20 -28.52 15.94 2.93
C ALA A 20 -27.17 15.92 2.21
N VAL A 21 -26.41 17.02 2.25
CA VAL A 21 -25.06 17.10 1.69
C VAL A 21 -24.12 16.15 2.42
N LEU A 22 -24.13 16.14 3.76
CA LEU A 22 -23.29 15.22 4.54
C LEU A 22 -23.61 13.74 4.26
N VAL A 23 -24.89 13.39 4.22
CA VAL A 23 -25.33 12.02 3.88
C VAL A 23 -24.88 11.64 2.48
N SER A 24 -25.04 12.55 1.50
CA SER A 24 -24.59 12.34 0.12
C SER A 24 -23.08 12.14 0.05
N LEU A 25 -22.29 12.91 0.81
CA LEU A 25 -20.84 12.76 0.90
C LEU A 25 -20.44 11.41 1.51
N VAL A 26 -21.15 10.94 2.54
CA VAL A 26 -20.91 9.61 3.12
C VAL A 26 -21.19 8.51 2.10
N PHE A 27 -22.34 8.54 1.42
CA PHE A 27 -22.67 7.56 0.39
C PHE A 27 -21.70 7.60 -0.79
N TYR A 28 -21.30 8.81 -1.21
CA TYR A 28 -20.29 8.98 -2.25
C TYR A 28 -18.97 8.31 -1.86
N ASN A 29 -18.47 8.57 -0.65
CA ASN A 29 -17.23 7.96 -0.16
C ASN A 29 -17.32 6.43 -0.09
N VAL A 30 -18.43 5.87 0.39
CA VAL A 30 -18.63 4.41 0.45
C VAL A 30 -18.68 3.80 -0.95
N TYR A 31 -19.41 4.42 -1.86
CA TYR A 31 -19.54 3.98 -3.25
C TYR A 31 -18.18 3.99 -3.96
N VAL A 32 -17.47 5.11 -3.85
CA VAL A 32 -16.17 5.32 -4.47
C VAL A 32 -15.14 4.30 -3.95
N ARG A 33 -15.05 4.11 -2.62
CA ARG A 33 -14.15 3.10 -2.02
C ARG A 33 -14.40 1.68 -2.51
N SER A 34 -15.64 1.38 -2.90
CA SER A 34 -16.05 0.04 -3.34
C SER A 34 -15.99 -0.14 -4.86
N THR A 35 -15.73 0.93 -5.63
CA THR A 35 -15.74 0.87 -7.10
C THR A 35 -14.46 0.21 -7.60
N PRO A 36 -14.54 -0.96 -8.26
CA PRO A 36 -13.37 -1.62 -8.82
C PRO A 36 -12.88 -0.87 -10.07
N PHE A 37 -11.57 -0.69 -10.20
CA PHE A 37 -10.97 -0.05 -11.37
C PHE A 37 -9.87 -0.89 -12.03
N PHE A 38 -9.34 -1.91 -11.35
CA PHE A 38 -8.33 -2.80 -11.90
C PHE A 38 -8.49 -4.22 -11.36
N THR A 39 -8.22 -5.22 -12.18
CA THR A 39 -8.27 -6.63 -11.79
C THR A 39 -7.16 -7.38 -12.51
N THR A 40 -6.43 -8.21 -11.78
CA THR A 40 -5.38 -9.06 -12.33
C THR A 40 -5.38 -10.43 -11.66
N SER A 41 -4.98 -11.46 -12.38
CA SER A 41 -4.89 -12.83 -11.89
C SER A 41 -3.46 -13.35 -11.99
N SER A 42 -3.06 -14.16 -11.03
CA SER A 42 -1.77 -14.85 -11.06
C SER A 42 -1.67 -15.80 -12.25
N PRO A 43 -0.44 -16.16 -12.69
CA PRO A 43 -0.25 -17.01 -13.88
C PRO A 43 -1.03 -18.33 -13.89
N ALA A 44 -1.15 -19.02 -12.75
CA ALA A 44 -1.94 -20.25 -12.62
C ALA A 44 -3.38 -20.01 -12.14
N GLY A 45 -3.80 -18.76 -11.95
CA GLY A 45 -5.14 -18.37 -11.52
C GLY A 45 -5.44 -18.68 -10.06
N THR A 46 -4.44 -19.00 -9.23
CA THR A 46 -4.64 -19.24 -7.79
C THR A 46 -5.14 -17.98 -7.09
N TYR A 47 -4.63 -16.82 -7.48
CA TYR A 47 -4.97 -15.53 -6.88
C TYR A 47 -5.57 -14.58 -7.91
N MET A 48 -6.57 -13.82 -7.49
CA MET A 48 -7.09 -12.68 -8.22
C MET A 48 -7.09 -11.46 -7.31
N VAL A 49 -6.45 -10.38 -7.75
CA VAL A 49 -6.37 -9.11 -7.03
C VAL A 49 -7.26 -8.08 -7.73
N ASN A 50 -8.18 -7.50 -6.97
CA ASN A 50 -9.09 -6.45 -7.42
C ASN A 50 -8.76 -5.15 -6.68
N LEU A 51 -8.39 -4.10 -7.41
CA LEU A 51 -8.21 -2.77 -6.83
C LEU A 51 -9.51 -1.99 -6.89
N THR A 52 -9.83 -1.32 -5.79
CA THR A 52 -11.01 -0.47 -5.63
C THR A 52 -10.62 0.91 -5.11
N GLY A 53 -11.50 1.90 -5.26
CA GLY A 53 -11.25 3.26 -4.79
C GLY A 53 -10.94 4.23 -5.92
N GLN A 54 -10.06 5.20 -5.66
CA GLN A 54 -9.74 6.27 -6.60
C GLN A 54 -8.28 6.17 -7.03
N LYS A 55 -8.04 5.83 -8.29
CA LYS A 55 -6.70 5.76 -8.87
C LYS A 55 -6.15 7.12 -9.34
N GLU A 56 -7.04 8.07 -9.60
CA GLU A 56 -6.73 9.42 -10.12
C GLU A 56 -6.59 10.43 -8.98
N ARG A 57 -5.89 11.54 -9.23
CA ARG A 57 -5.73 12.60 -8.22
C ARG A 57 -7.07 13.27 -7.96
N PRO A 58 -7.45 13.51 -6.69
CA PRO A 58 -8.68 14.21 -6.38
C PRO A 58 -8.53 15.70 -6.67
N HIS A 59 -9.63 16.35 -7.03
CA HIS A 59 -9.71 17.83 -6.97
C HIS A 59 -9.93 18.33 -5.53
N ILE A 60 -10.54 17.50 -4.67
CA ILE A 60 -10.87 17.78 -3.27
C ILE A 60 -10.74 16.48 -2.45
N PHE A 61 -10.15 16.54 -1.25
CA PHE A 61 -9.89 15.41 -0.32
C PHE A 61 -8.71 14.50 -0.67
N THR A 62 -8.42 13.53 0.19
CA THR A 62 -7.44 12.46 -0.03
C THR A 62 -8.06 11.34 -0.86
N VAL A 63 -7.28 10.76 -1.77
CA VAL A 63 -7.66 9.53 -2.47
C VAL A 63 -7.11 8.32 -1.76
N GLU A 64 -7.80 7.21 -1.95
CA GLU A 64 -7.43 5.94 -1.39
C GLU A 64 -7.63 4.83 -2.41
N VAL A 65 -6.61 4.01 -2.58
CA VAL A 65 -6.65 2.75 -3.31
C VAL A 65 -6.62 1.64 -2.30
N ARG A 66 -7.60 0.74 -2.43
CA ARG A 66 -7.72 -0.47 -1.62
C ARG A 66 -7.67 -1.69 -2.53
N PHE A 67 -7.41 -2.85 -1.96
CA PHE A 67 -7.38 -4.10 -2.70
C PHE A 67 -8.14 -5.21 -2.00
N ASN A 68 -8.66 -6.11 -2.82
CA ASN A 68 -9.27 -7.36 -2.44
C ASN A 68 -8.53 -8.50 -3.14
N VAL A 69 -8.46 -9.65 -2.50
CA VAL A 69 -7.80 -10.84 -3.00
C VAL A 69 -8.78 -12.00 -2.90
N LEU A 70 -9.00 -12.69 -4.01
CA LEU A 70 -9.61 -14.00 -4.03
C LEU A 70 -8.53 -15.06 -4.20
N LYS A 71 -8.69 -16.20 -3.51
CA LYS A 71 -7.87 -17.40 -3.70
C LYS A 71 -8.77 -18.54 -4.16
N ASN A 72 -8.50 -19.09 -5.34
CA ASN A 72 -9.33 -20.12 -5.99
C ASN A 72 -10.82 -19.69 -6.05
N GLY A 73 -11.07 -18.44 -6.42
CA GLY A 73 -12.41 -17.84 -6.51
C GLY A 73 -13.10 -17.53 -5.17
N LYS A 74 -12.47 -17.81 -4.02
CA LYS A 74 -13.04 -17.53 -2.69
C LYS A 74 -12.39 -16.30 -2.06
N PRO A 75 -13.13 -15.50 -1.26
CA PRO A 75 -12.54 -14.38 -0.52
C PRO A 75 -11.34 -14.83 0.33
N PHE A 76 -10.18 -14.23 0.08
CA PHE A 76 -8.95 -14.52 0.80
C PHE A 76 -8.60 -13.37 1.74
N TRP A 77 -8.59 -12.14 1.22
CA TRP A 77 -8.28 -10.91 1.95
C TRP A 77 -9.08 -9.77 1.33
N SER A 78 -9.72 -8.92 2.13
CA SER A 78 -10.70 -7.96 1.59
C SER A 78 -10.58 -6.60 2.25
N ASP A 79 -10.85 -5.57 1.45
CA ASP A 79 -10.90 -4.18 1.85
C ASP A 79 -9.63 -3.70 2.56
N GLN A 80 -8.49 -3.77 1.86
CA GLN A 80 -7.17 -3.53 2.44
C GLN A 80 -6.50 -2.32 1.83
N TYR A 81 -5.86 -1.50 2.65
CA TYR A 81 -5.20 -0.29 2.20
C TYR A 81 -3.95 -0.59 1.35
N LEU A 82 -3.87 0.00 0.16
CA LEU A 82 -2.70 -0.08 -0.72
C LEU A 82 -1.95 1.25 -0.83
N HIS A 83 -2.68 2.35 -0.98
CA HIS A 83 -2.09 3.66 -1.24
C HIS A 83 -3.10 4.77 -0.92
N SER A 84 -2.60 5.91 -0.45
CA SER A 84 -3.32 7.17 -0.44
C SER A 84 -2.42 8.28 -0.93
N GLY A 85 -3.05 9.33 -1.43
CA GLY A 85 -2.37 10.58 -1.75
C GLY A 85 -3.31 11.77 -1.56
N ASP A 86 -2.74 12.92 -1.26
CA ASP A 86 -3.46 14.19 -1.28
C ASP A 86 -3.30 14.94 -2.62
N ALA A 87 -3.68 16.21 -2.66
CA ALA A 87 -3.57 17.06 -3.85
C ALA A 87 -2.12 17.42 -4.22
N PHE A 88 -1.12 17.08 -3.40
CA PHE A 88 0.30 17.28 -3.61
C PHE A 88 1.06 15.98 -3.88
N ASP A 89 0.49 14.83 -3.52
CA ASP A 89 1.01 13.51 -3.88
C ASP A 89 0.70 13.09 -5.32
N LEU A 90 1.55 12.24 -5.89
CA LEU A 90 1.23 11.58 -7.17
C LEU A 90 0.04 10.64 -6.96
N SER A 91 -0.88 10.62 -7.92
CA SER A 91 -1.97 9.64 -7.88
C SER A 91 -1.44 8.23 -8.14
N PHE A 92 -2.18 7.20 -7.71
CA PHE A 92 -1.77 5.82 -7.88
C PHE A 92 -1.46 5.46 -9.34
N GLU A 93 -2.29 5.90 -10.29
CA GLU A 93 -2.09 5.62 -11.71
C GLU A 93 -0.84 6.29 -12.30
N VAL A 94 -0.38 7.39 -11.70
CA VAL A 94 0.84 8.09 -12.14
C VAL A 94 2.07 7.52 -11.44
N GLY A 95 1.98 7.22 -10.14
CA GLY A 95 3.08 6.63 -9.38
C GLY A 95 3.35 5.16 -9.72
N TYR A 96 2.32 4.41 -10.09
CA TYR A 96 2.38 2.97 -10.31
C TYR A 96 1.55 2.54 -11.55
N PRO A 97 1.86 3.06 -12.75
CA PRO A 97 1.11 2.73 -13.97
C PRO A 97 1.29 1.26 -14.38
N ASP A 98 2.39 0.62 -13.96
CA ASP A 98 2.73 -0.73 -14.36
C ASP A 98 2.46 -1.74 -13.25
N CYS A 99 2.01 -2.93 -13.65
CA CYS A 99 1.70 -4.02 -12.75
C CYS A 99 2.13 -5.35 -13.38
N ARG A 100 2.80 -6.21 -12.61
CA ARG A 100 3.17 -7.56 -13.07
C ARG A 100 3.23 -8.58 -11.96
N TRP A 101 2.89 -9.82 -12.29
CA TRP A 101 3.16 -10.97 -11.44
C TRP A 101 4.61 -11.42 -11.63
N LEU A 102 5.37 -11.51 -10.54
CA LEU A 102 6.75 -12.03 -10.54
C LEU A 102 6.81 -13.54 -10.32
N GLY A 103 5.66 -14.15 -10.08
CA GLY A 103 5.46 -15.57 -9.82
C GLY A 103 3.99 -15.78 -9.48
N GLU A 104 3.66 -16.93 -8.90
CA GLU A 104 2.27 -17.25 -8.60
C GLU A 104 1.69 -16.40 -7.47
N ASN A 105 2.52 -15.98 -6.52
CA ASN A 105 2.08 -15.38 -5.27
C ASN A 105 2.69 -14.01 -4.99
N ILE A 106 3.32 -13.38 -5.99
CA ILE A 106 3.96 -12.06 -5.85
C ILE A 106 3.47 -11.15 -6.96
N LEU A 107 2.74 -10.10 -6.57
CA LEU A 107 2.29 -9.02 -7.44
C LEU A 107 3.12 -7.76 -7.17
N ARG A 108 3.61 -7.12 -8.22
CA ARG A 108 4.36 -5.85 -8.14
C ARG A 108 3.60 -4.74 -8.84
N PHE A 109 3.54 -3.58 -8.21
CA PHE A 109 3.14 -2.30 -8.78
C PHE A 109 4.36 -1.38 -8.82
N TYR A 110 4.62 -0.77 -9.97
CA TYR A 110 5.85 0.00 -10.21
C TYR A 110 5.67 0.99 -11.36
N HIS A 111 6.71 1.78 -11.60
CA HIS A 111 6.84 2.64 -12.77
C HIS A 111 8.05 2.20 -13.59
N GLU A 112 7.84 1.66 -14.80
CA GLU A 112 8.88 1.01 -15.60
C GLU A 112 10.07 1.94 -15.91
N LYS A 113 9.78 3.22 -16.17
CA LYS A 113 10.84 4.23 -16.40
C LYS A 113 11.74 4.39 -15.19
N ASP A 114 11.21 4.29 -13.97
CA ASP A 114 12.01 4.43 -12.75
C ASP A 114 12.85 3.20 -12.51
N PHE A 115 12.27 2.01 -12.71
CA PHE A 115 12.99 0.75 -12.60
C PHE A 115 14.17 0.67 -13.57
N ASN A 116 14.03 1.25 -14.76
CA ASN A 116 15.07 1.27 -15.79
C ASN A 116 16.03 2.47 -15.70
N ALA A 117 15.86 3.37 -14.73
CA ALA A 117 16.70 4.57 -14.58
C ALA A 117 18.11 4.27 -14.05
N GLY A 118 18.36 3.06 -13.55
CA GLY A 118 19.63 2.65 -12.98
C GLY A 118 19.65 1.16 -12.64
N LYS A 119 20.63 0.73 -11.84
CA LYS A 119 20.70 -0.67 -11.38
C LYS A 119 19.67 -0.89 -10.26
N PRO A 120 18.77 -1.89 -10.38
CA PRO A 120 17.79 -2.19 -9.35
C PRO A 120 18.43 -2.57 -8.00
N GLN A 121 17.79 -2.16 -6.91
CA GLN A 121 18.14 -2.61 -5.57
C GLN A 121 17.47 -3.95 -5.26
N VAL A 122 17.91 -4.59 -4.17
CA VAL A 122 17.38 -5.89 -3.76
C VAL A 122 16.75 -5.80 -2.38
N VAL A 123 15.53 -6.29 -2.24
CA VAL A 123 14.89 -6.53 -0.94
C VAL A 123 14.78 -8.04 -0.74
N ILE A 124 15.35 -8.55 0.35
CA ILE A 124 15.26 -9.95 0.77
C ILE A 124 14.27 -10.04 1.93
N VAL A 125 13.15 -10.69 1.68
CA VAL A 125 12.14 -10.97 2.72
C VAL A 125 12.38 -12.37 3.25
N VAL A 126 12.63 -12.50 4.54
CA VAL A 126 12.89 -13.78 5.20
C VAL A 126 11.84 -14.04 6.27
N ASN A 127 10.99 -15.03 6.04
CA ASN A 127 10.08 -15.54 7.06
C ASN A 127 10.83 -16.54 7.95
N LYS A 128 11.36 -16.09 9.08
CA LYS A 128 12.06 -16.93 10.06
C LYS A 128 11.12 -17.68 11.00
N THR A 129 9.82 -17.48 10.91
CA THR A 129 8.82 -18.15 11.76
C THR A 129 8.56 -19.58 11.30
N GLU A 130 7.90 -20.38 12.15
CA GLU A 130 7.28 -21.66 11.75
C GLU A 130 5.88 -21.47 11.15
N ARG A 131 5.45 -20.22 10.96
CA ARG A 131 4.07 -19.86 10.63
C ARG A 131 3.95 -19.37 9.20
N LEU A 132 2.84 -19.73 8.58
CA LEU A 132 2.48 -19.21 7.26
C LEU A 132 1.99 -17.78 7.39
N ILE A 133 2.61 -16.86 6.66
CA ILE A 133 2.14 -15.48 6.55
C ILE A 133 1.11 -15.45 5.42
N LYS A 134 -0.12 -15.07 5.76
CA LYS A 134 -1.24 -15.03 4.83
C LYS A 134 -1.02 -13.98 3.74
N TYR A 135 -0.54 -12.83 4.15
CA TYR A 135 -0.34 -11.67 3.29
C TYR A 135 0.83 -10.83 3.81
N LEU A 136 1.61 -10.27 2.89
CA LEU A 136 2.64 -9.29 3.16
C LEU A 136 2.61 -8.20 2.09
N LYS A 137 2.53 -6.94 2.52
CA LYS A 137 2.83 -5.75 1.74
C LYS A 137 4.27 -5.37 1.96
N VAL A 138 5.00 -5.08 0.90
CA VAL A 138 6.33 -4.46 0.99
C VAL A 138 6.33 -3.23 0.11
N GLU A 139 6.70 -2.08 0.65
CA GLU A 139 6.74 -0.81 -0.08
C GLU A 139 8.14 -0.21 0.00
N ALA A 140 8.79 -0.02 -1.15
CA ALA A 140 10.00 0.77 -1.29
C ALA A 140 9.58 2.15 -1.83
N ASP A 141 9.18 3.02 -0.90
CA ASP A 141 8.51 4.28 -1.20
C ASP A 141 9.50 5.30 -1.77
N PRO A 142 9.15 6.03 -2.85
CA PRO A 142 7.85 6.10 -3.52
C PRO A 142 7.73 5.24 -4.79
N THR A 143 8.60 4.25 -5.00
CA THR A 143 8.82 3.67 -6.33
C THR A 143 8.11 2.34 -6.58
N ASP A 144 7.99 1.50 -5.55
CA ASP A 144 7.56 0.12 -5.72
C ASP A 144 6.67 -0.36 -4.58
N LYS A 145 5.62 -1.11 -4.92
CA LYS A 145 4.78 -1.83 -3.97
C LYS A 145 4.65 -3.29 -4.37
N PHE A 146 4.75 -4.20 -3.40
CA PHE A 146 4.61 -5.63 -3.59
C PHE A 146 3.52 -6.18 -2.69
N LEU A 147 2.71 -7.10 -3.22
CA LEU A 147 1.81 -7.95 -2.46
C LEU A 147 2.30 -9.38 -2.59
N LEU A 148 2.66 -10.00 -1.47
CA LEU A 148 3.04 -11.40 -1.37
C LEU A 148 1.93 -12.17 -0.64
N PHE A 149 1.56 -13.32 -1.17
CA PHE A 149 0.53 -14.20 -0.60
C PHE A 149 1.15 -15.53 -0.17
N ASP A 150 0.66 -16.10 0.94
CA ASP A 150 1.12 -17.40 1.45
C ASP A 150 2.65 -17.56 1.54
N VAL A 151 3.32 -16.61 2.19
CA VAL A 151 4.77 -16.65 2.38
C VAL A 151 5.10 -17.78 3.35
N GLN A 152 5.73 -18.83 2.83
CA GLN A 152 5.95 -20.09 3.53
C GLN A 152 6.84 -19.91 4.78
N PRO A 153 6.64 -20.73 5.83
CA PRO A 153 7.61 -20.82 6.92
C PRO A 153 9.02 -21.06 6.40
N LYS A 154 10.02 -20.46 7.05
CA LYS A 154 11.45 -20.62 6.71
C LYS A 154 11.81 -20.32 5.25
N SER A 155 10.98 -19.53 4.57
CA SER A 155 11.22 -19.16 3.18
C SER A 155 11.88 -17.79 3.04
N GLU A 156 12.47 -17.60 1.86
CA GLU A 156 13.06 -16.35 1.42
C GLU A 156 12.43 -15.92 0.09
N ALA A 157 12.10 -14.64 -0.04
CA ALA A 157 11.69 -14.03 -1.30
C ALA A 157 12.63 -12.88 -1.66
N ARG A 158 13.11 -12.89 -2.90
CA ARG A 158 13.99 -11.85 -3.45
C ARG A 158 13.20 -10.94 -4.37
N LEU A 159 13.10 -9.67 -4.00
CA LEU A 159 12.38 -8.62 -4.74
C LEU A 159 13.39 -7.63 -5.33
N LEU A 160 13.20 -7.28 -6.60
CA LEU A 160 13.97 -6.21 -7.25
C LEU A 160 13.16 -4.92 -7.24
N VAL A 161 13.71 -3.87 -6.65
CA VAL A 161 13.08 -2.55 -6.54
C VAL A 161 13.84 -1.52 -7.36
N SER A 162 13.17 -0.43 -7.72
CA SER A 162 13.77 0.64 -8.51
C SER A 162 14.92 1.31 -7.76
N PRO A 163 15.89 1.91 -8.44
CA PRO A 163 16.89 2.74 -7.79
C PRO A 163 16.21 3.90 -7.03
N PRO A 164 16.76 4.32 -5.89
CA PRO A 164 16.22 5.46 -5.15
C PRO A 164 16.33 6.76 -5.95
N LYS A 165 15.39 7.67 -5.71
CA LYS A 165 15.32 8.98 -6.38
C LYS A 165 15.90 10.15 -5.56
N GLY A 166 16.32 9.91 -4.33
CA GLY A 166 16.77 10.97 -3.42
C GLY A 166 17.81 10.47 -2.43
N ASP A 167 18.12 11.31 -1.44
CA ASP A 167 19.11 11.02 -0.41
C ASP A 167 18.57 10.05 0.68
N TYR A 168 17.30 9.67 0.59
CA TYR A 168 16.63 8.74 1.49
C TYR A 168 15.71 7.79 0.73
N GLU A 169 15.58 6.58 1.27
CA GLU A 169 14.61 5.59 0.83
C GLU A 169 13.91 5.00 2.06
N VAL A 170 12.59 4.92 1.99
CA VAL A 170 11.75 4.37 3.06
C VAL A 170 11.32 2.98 2.63
N LEU A 171 11.66 1.98 3.44
CA LEU A 171 11.15 0.63 3.28
C LEU A 171 10.14 0.36 4.38
N SER A 172 8.91 0.06 3.99
CA SER A 172 7.85 -0.35 4.92
C SER A 172 7.32 -1.73 4.59
N VAL A 173 6.84 -2.40 5.62
CA VAL A 173 6.25 -3.73 5.50
C VAL A 173 5.06 -3.84 6.43
N GLU A 174 4.01 -4.46 5.94
CA GLU A 174 2.78 -4.73 6.68
C GLU A 174 2.36 -6.16 6.35
N GLY A 175 2.00 -6.96 7.34
CA GLY A 175 1.66 -8.35 7.11
C GLY A 175 0.67 -8.91 8.11
N LYS A 176 0.15 -10.09 7.77
CA LYS A 176 -0.80 -10.81 8.61
C LYS A 176 -0.55 -12.30 8.56
N PHE A 177 -0.46 -12.93 9.73
CA PHE A 177 -0.44 -14.39 9.87
C PHE A 177 -1.85 -14.99 9.70
N TYR A 178 -1.92 -16.27 9.34
CA TYR A 178 -3.21 -16.99 9.22
C TYR A 178 -4.03 -17.01 10.51
N GLU A 179 -3.37 -17.00 11.68
CA GLU A 179 -4.00 -16.91 13.01
C GLU A 179 -4.63 -15.54 13.31
N GLY A 180 -4.40 -14.53 12.47
CA GLY A 180 -5.03 -13.23 12.59
C GLY A 180 -4.12 -12.10 13.07
N ARG A 181 -2.94 -12.41 13.65
CA ARG A 181 -1.98 -11.40 14.11
C ARG A 181 -1.47 -10.56 12.95
N ILE A 182 -1.61 -9.25 13.08
CA ILE A 182 -1.06 -8.24 12.15
C ILE A 182 0.27 -7.75 12.71
N PHE A 183 1.18 -7.38 11.82
CA PHE A 183 2.45 -6.76 12.15
C PHE A 183 2.83 -5.76 11.06
N ASP A 184 3.54 -4.71 11.45
CA ASP A 184 4.05 -3.68 10.56
C ASP A 184 5.32 -3.07 11.14
N ASP A 185 6.20 -2.58 10.27
CA ASP A 185 7.37 -1.78 10.63
C ASP A 185 7.81 -0.94 9.42
N SER A 186 8.61 0.08 9.69
CA SER A 186 9.27 0.88 8.66
C SER A 186 10.71 1.24 9.03
N ALA A 187 11.51 1.50 8.01
CA ALA A 187 12.86 1.95 8.16
C ALA A 187 13.24 2.93 7.06
N ASP A 188 13.77 4.08 7.49
CA ASP A 188 14.34 5.07 6.61
C ASP A 188 15.84 4.82 6.50
N PHE A 189 16.36 4.81 5.29
CA PHE A 189 17.79 4.61 5.04
C PHE A 189 18.35 5.82 4.33
N LYS A 190 19.45 6.34 4.85
CA LYS A 190 20.20 7.41 4.19
C LYS A 190 21.05 6.82 3.07
N ILE A 191 20.94 7.40 1.88
CA ILE A 191 21.71 7.00 0.71
C ILE A 191 22.86 7.98 0.54
N ASP A 192 24.08 7.47 0.72
CA ASP A 192 25.29 8.26 0.47
C ASP A 192 25.51 8.38 -1.05
N LYS A 193 25.79 9.59 -1.53
CA LYS A 193 26.14 9.90 -2.92
C LYS A 193 27.37 9.13 -3.41
N GLY A 194 28.20 8.61 -2.50
CA GLY A 194 29.32 7.74 -2.82
C GLY A 194 28.95 6.29 -3.20
N ILE A 195 27.73 5.84 -2.89
CA ILE A 195 27.27 4.48 -3.17
C ILE A 195 26.69 4.40 -4.58
N ASN A 196 27.49 3.88 -5.51
CA ASN A 196 27.11 3.69 -6.92
C ASN A 196 26.72 2.24 -7.26
N GLU A 197 26.86 1.33 -6.31
CA GLU A 197 26.52 -0.09 -6.49
C GLU A 197 25.17 -0.41 -5.84
N PRO A 198 24.44 -1.42 -6.34
CA PRO A 198 23.24 -1.88 -5.70
C PRO A 198 23.49 -2.34 -4.26
N PHE A 199 22.64 -1.91 -3.35
CA PHE A 199 22.59 -2.36 -1.98
C PHE A 199 21.43 -3.34 -1.78
N THR A 200 21.40 -3.93 -0.59
CA THR A 200 20.41 -4.94 -0.22
C THR A 200 19.74 -4.57 1.08
N TYR A 201 18.43 -4.67 1.10
CA TYR A 201 17.62 -4.62 2.30
C TYR A 201 17.26 -6.04 2.73
N TYR A 202 17.19 -6.24 4.04
CA TYR A 202 16.68 -7.46 4.63
C TYR A 202 15.49 -7.12 5.51
N ILE A 203 14.38 -7.84 5.28
CA ILE A 203 13.19 -7.83 6.13
C ILE A 203 13.13 -9.19 6.80
N TYR A 204 13.44 -9.23 8.10
CA TYR A 204 13.36 -10.44 8.92
C TYR A 204 12.06 -10.44 9.70
N ILE A 205 11.24 -11.46 9.47
CA ILE A 205 9.99 -11.67 10.19
C ILE A 205 10.20 -12.86 11.13
N THR A 206 10.17 -12.59 12.43
CA THR A 206 10.29 -13.60 13.49
C THR A 206 8.97 -13.70 14.26
N ASP A 207 8.85 -14.69 15.15
CA ASP A 207 7.62 -14.87 15.93
C ASP A 207 7.34 -13.66 16.85
N ASP A 208 8.40 -12.96 17.30
CA ASP A 208 8.28 -11.88 18.28
C ASP A 208 8.48 -10.49 17.68
N SER A 209 9.16 -10.38 16.55
CA SER A 209 9.60 -9.10 15.98
C SER A 209 9.65 -9.09 14.47
N LEU A 210 9.53 -7.89 13.91
CA LEU A 210 9.92 -7.57 12.56
C LEU A 210 11.17 -6.69 12.62
N LYS A 211 12.14 -6.94 11.73
CA LYS A 211 13.36 -6.14 11.63
C LYS A 211 13.68 -5.82 10.19
N ILE A 212 13.86 -4.54 9.89
CA ILE A 212 14.34 -4.05 8.59
C ILE A 212 15.75 -3.50 8.75
N GLU A 213 16.69 -3.99 7.94
CA GLU A 213 18.09 -3.54 7.96
C GLU A 213 18.74 -3.57 6.57
N SER A 214 19.80 -2.79 6.41
CA SER A 214 20.70 -2.87 5.27
C SER A 214 22.14 -2.86 5.80
N PRO A 215 23.00 -3.82 5.41
CA PRO A 215 24.40 -3.81 5.83
C PRO A 215 25.21 -2.69 5.16
N GLN A 216 24.71 -2.11 4.06
CA GLN A 216 25.39 -1.04 3.33
C GLN A 216 24.94 0.37 3.72
N LEU A 217 23.75 0.52 4.32
CA LEU A 217 23.14 1.82 4.57
C LEU A 217 22.93 2.07 6.06
N GLU A 218 23.09 3.33 6.47
CA GLU A 218 22.77 3.77 7.82
C GLU A 218 21.25 3.97 7.96
N LYS A 219 20.65 3.33 8.96
CA LYS A 219 19.24 3.57 9.31
C LYS A 219 19.12 4.98 9.89
N TYR A 220 18.40 5.85 9.18
CA TYR A 220 18.10 7.18 9.68
C TYR A 220 17.12 7.07 10.84
N ARG A 221 17.56 7.48 12.03
CA ARG A 221 16.66 7.69 13.17
C ARG A 221 16.24 9.15 13.11
N GLY A 222 15.12 9.42 12.46
CA GLY A 222 14.43 10.68 12.69
C GLY A 222 14.24 10.84 14.20
N THR A 223 14.70 11.95 14.77
CA THR A 223 14.35 12.31 16.14
C THR A 223 12.85 12.57 16.16
N ASN A 224 12.08 11.58 16.63
CA ASN A 224 10.67 11.75 16.97
C ASN A 224 10.52 12.81 18.07
#